data_AF-A0A954KK71-F1
#
_entry.id   AF-A0A954KK71-F1
#
_cell.length_a   1.000
_cell.length_b   1.000
_cell.length_c   1.000
_cell.angle_alpha   90.00
_cell.angle_beta   90.00
_cell.angle_gamma   90.00
#
_symmetry.space_group_name_H-M   'P 1'
#
loop_
_entity.id
_entity.type
_entity.pdbx_description
1 polymer ?
#
loop_
_entity_poly.entity_id
_entity_poly.type
_entity_poly.pdbx_seq_one_letter_code
_entity_poly.pdbx_strand_id
1 'polypeptide(L)'
;MISPGFTLIELLVVIAIIAILIALLLPAVQQAREAARRIQCRNNLKQLALAVHNYADVYSALPPSACINPATSGAGNNGSWGVHGRILPYLEQGNLYAQVDLSLAWDGQMSIDGLKIPAFACPSDPRSDEIRNAGPGLPTLYPTTYGFNFGSWFVFNPATGKGGDGTFYPNAKLKFAAFYDGTSYTLMASEVKAWTPYRRNGGPPSTTIPQTIAEAETIIASGGQFKNTGHTEWPDGRVHHHGFTTTMQPNAKTHCSDGSTNYLECDFNSNQEGRNGLSGSPTYAIITSRSFHTGTVNSALVDGSVRTISENIDLGVWRALGTRSGREVIGEF
;
A
#
# COMPACT_ATOMS: atom_id res chain seq x y z
N MET A 1 -28.27 -61.20 -23.16
CA MET A 1 -28.56 -59.76 -23.27
C MET A 1 -27.25 -59.07 -23.65
N ILE A 2 -27.13 -58.64 -24.90
CA ILE A 2 -25.93 -57.95 -25.39
C ILE A 2 -26.18 -56.46 -25.17
N SER A 3 -25.42 -55.81 -24.28
CA SER A 3 -25.42 -54.35 -24.19
C SER A 3 -24.91 -53.78 -25.52
N PRO A 4 -25.57 -52.77 -26.11
CA PRO A 4 -25.05 -52.10 -27.30
C PRO A 4 -23.66 -51.52 -26.96
N GLY A 5 -22.65 -51.86 -27.76
CA GLY A 5 -21.31 -51.30 -27.64
C GLY A 5 -21.29 -49.87 -28.17
N PHE A 6 -20.71 -48.96 -27.40
CA PHE A 6 -20.57 -47.55 -27.74
C PHE A 6 -19.71 -47.38 -29.01
N THR A 7 -20.16 -46.60 -29.98
CA THR A 7 -19.44 -46.37 -31.24
C THR A 7 -18.35 -45.32 -31.09
N LEU A 8 -17.28 -45.44 -31.90
CA LEU A 8 -16.20 -44.44 -31.94
C LEU A 8 -16.73 -43.02 -32.18
N ILE A 9 -17.77 -42.89 -33.03
CA ILE A 9 -18.39 -41.62 -33.38
C ILE A 9 -19.11 -41.01 -32.17
N GLU A 10 -19.88 -41.81 -31.42
CA GLU A 10 -20.55 -41.33 -30.20
C GLU A 10 -19.54 -40.84 -29.15
N LEU A 11 -18.40 -41.52 -29.02
CA LEU A 11 -17.32 -41.07 -28.14
C LEU A 11 -16.72 -39.74 -28.57
N LEU A 12 -16.44 -39.59 -29.87
CA LEU A 12 -15.88 -38.36 -30.43
C LEU A 12 -16.83 -37.17 -30.27
N VAL A 13 -18.14 -37.37 -30.46
CA VAL A 13 -19.14 -36.32 -30.27
C VAL A 13 -19.21 -35.89 -28.81
N VAL A 14 -19.21 -36.83 -27.86
CA VAL A 14 -19.26 -36.50 -26.43
C VAL A 14 -18.03 -35.72 -25.99
N ILE A 15 -16.83 -36.13 -26.38
CA ILE A 15 -15.61 -35.38 -26.02
C ILE A 15 -15.58 -33.99 -26.68
N ALA A 16 -16.09 -33.85 -27.91
CA ALA A 16 -16.16 -32.57 -28.60
C ALA A 16 -17.10 -31.60 -27.87
N ILE A 17 -18.27 -32.08 -27.42
CA ILE A 17 -19.22 -31.28 -26.63
C ILE A 17 -18.59 -30.88 -25.29
N ILE A 18 -17.97 -31.81 -24.56
CA ILE A 18 -17.30 -31.51 -23.29
C ILE A 18 -16.19 -30.47 -23.48
N ALA A 19 -15.37 -30.61 -24.52
CA ALA A 19 -14.30 -29.66 -24.82
C ALA A 19 -14.85 -28.26 -25.10
N ILE A 20 -15.94 -28.15 -25.88
CA ILE A 20 -16.61 -26.86 -26.16
C ILE A 20 -17.18 -26.27 -24.87
N LEU A 21 -17.87 -27.07 -24.04
CA LEU A 21 -18.42 -26.61 -22.77
C LEU A 21 -17.33 -26.11 -21.82
N ILE A 22 -16.23 -26.84 -21.67
CA ILE A 22 -15.09 -26.41 -20.84
C ILE A 22 -14.46 -25.12 -21.39
N ALA A 23 -14.28 -25.03 -22.71
CA ALA A 23 -13.71 -23.83 -23.35
C ALA A 23 -14.56 -22.58 -23.12
N LEU A 24 -15.90 -22.72 -23.07
CA LEU A 24 -16.82 -21.62 -22.79
C LEU A 24 -16.96 -21.31 -21.28
N LEU A 25 -16.87 -22.33 -20.43
CA LEU A 25 -17.03 -22.17 -18.97
C LEU A 25 -15.77 -21.65 -18.29
N LEU A 26 -14.57 -22.01 -18.75
CA LEU A 26 -13.32 -21.62 -18.08
C LEU A 26 -13.14 -20.08 -18.03
N PRO A 27 -13.32 -19.31 -19.13
CA PRO A 27 -13.24 -17.84 -19.07
C PRO A 27 -14.27 -17.25 -18.11
N ALA A 28 -15.50 -17.78 -18.11
CA ALA A 28 -16.57 -17.31 -17.24
C ALA A 28 -16.26 -17.55 -15.75
N VAL A 29 -15.74 -18.73 -15.41
CA VAL A 29 -15.33 -19.06 -14.03
C VAL A 29 -14.18 -18.16 -13.56
N GLN A 30 -13.20 -17.86 -14.43
CA GLN A 30 -12.11 -16.96 -14.06
C GLN A 30 -12.59 -15.51 -13.85
N GLN A 31 -13.47 -15.01 -14.72
CA GLN A 31 -14.07 -13.68 -14.56
C GLN A 31 -14.87 -13.58 -13.25
N ALA A 32 -15.67 -14.60 -12.93
CA ALA A 32 -16.42 -14.65 -11.68
C ALA A 32 -15.52 -14.67 -10.44
N ARG A 33 -14.41 -15.45 -10.49
CA ARG A 33 -13.42 -15.47 -9.40
C ARG A 33 -12.75 -14.12 -9.22
N GLU A 34 -12.36 -13.46 -10.29
CA GLU A 34 -11.72 -12.15 -10.19
C GLU A 34 -12.67 -11.06 -9.70
N ALA A 35 -13.95 -11.11 -10.11
CA ALA A 35 -14.97 -10.22 -9.56
C ALA A 35 -15.14 -10.42 -8.05
N ALA A 36 -15.17 -11.67 -7.59
CA ALA A 36 -15.24 -11.99 -6.16
C ALA A 36 -14.01 -11.49 -5.38
N ARG A 37 -12.79 -11.70 -5.92
CA ARG A 37 -11.56 -11.19 -5.32
C ARG A 37 -11.55 -9.66 -5.23
N ARG A 38 -12.01 -8.97 -6.28
CA ARG A 38 -12.14 -7.51 -6.28
C ARG A 38 -13.11 -7.00 -5.21
N ILE A 39 -14.25 -7.68 -5.04
CA ILE A 39 -15.20 -7.36 -3.96
C ILE A 39 -14.53 -7.54 -2.60
N GLN A 40 -13.77 -8.62 -2.41
CA GLN A 40 -13.04 -8.85 -1.17
C GLN A 40 -11.98 -7.75 -0.91
N CYS A 41 -11.23 -7.32 -1.93
CA CYS A 41 -10.26 -6.24 -1.76
C CYS A 41 -10.92 -4.90 -1.38
N ARG A 42 -12.09 -4.59 -1.96
CA ARG A 42 -12.91 -3.44 -1.54
C ARG A 42 -13.42 -3.55 -0.10
N ASN A 43 -13.84 -4.75 0.31
CA ASN A 43 -14.29 -5.00 1.68
C ASN A 43 -13.15 -4.85 2.69
N ASN A 44 -11.95 -5.32 2.36
CA ASN A 44 -10.76 -5.11 3.19
C ASN A 44 -10.47 -3.61 3.38
N LEU A 45 -10.46 -2.82 2.30
CA LEU A 45 -10.32 -1.36 2.37
C LEU A 45 -11.40 -0.71 3.24
N LYS A 46 -12.65 -1.19 3.16
CA LYS A 46 -13.75 -0.72 4.01
C LYS A 46 -13.49 -1.04 5.47
N GLN A 47 -13.00 -2.24 5.79
CA GLN A 47 -12.61 -2.63 7.15
C GLN A 47 -11.48 -1.75 7.69
N LEU A 48 -10.44 -1.49 6.89
CA LEU A 48 -9.35 -0.59 7.28
C LEU A 48 -9.86 0.83 7.58
N ALA A 49 -10.72 1.36 6.72
CA ALA A 49 -11.28 2.69 6.93
C ALA A 49 -12.14 2.76 8.20
N LEU A 50 -13.01 1.78 8.43
CA LEU A 50 -13.80 1.69 9.66
C LEU A 50 -12.92 1.57 10.91
N ALA A 51 -11.85 0.77 10.85
CA ALA A 51 -10.90 0.63 11.94
C ALA A 51 -10.16 1.93 12.26
N VAL A 52 -9.82 2.73 11.24
CA VAL A 52 -9.27 4.08 11.40
C VAL A 52 -10.28 5.05 12.03
N HIS A 53 -11.56 4.98 11.65
CA HIS A 53 -12.62 5.78 12.27
C HIS A 53 -12.80 5.42 13.76
N ASN A 54 -12.85 4.13 14.09
CA ASN A 54 -12.93 3.67 15.48
C ASN A 54 -11.71 4.13 16.31
N TYR A 55 -10.51 4.10 15.73
CA TYR A 55 -9.33 4.70 16.36
C TYR A 55 -9.54 6.20 16.61
N ALA A 56 -10.01 6.93 15.61
CA ALA A 56 -10.22 8.38 15.70
C ALA A 56 -11.28 8.77 16.74
N ASP A 57 -12.32 7.95 16.92
CA ASP A 57 -13.33 8.16 17.96
C ASP A 57 -12.75 8.02 19.37
N VAL A 58 -11.88 7.02 19.59
CA VAL A 58 -11.25 6.78 20.89
C VAL A 58 -10.15 7.80 21.20
N TYR A 59 -9.30 8.11 20.23
CA TYR A 59 -8.11 8.94 20.43
C TYR A 59 -8.30 10.41 20.02
N SER A 60 -9.49 10.77 19.52
CA SER A 60 -9.83 12.12 19.02
C SER A 60 -8.88 12.65 17.93
N ALA A 61 -8.22 11.74 17.20
CA ALA A 61 -7.31 12.01 16.10
C ALA A 61 -7.07 10.73 15.28
N LEU A 62 -6.80 10.89 13.98
CA LEU A 62 -6.31 9.82 13.13
C LEU A 62 -4.97 9.26 13.67
N PRO A 63 -4.71 7.95 13.48
CA PRO A 63 -3.46 7.35 13.90
C PRO A 63 -2.28 7.97 13.14
N PRO A 64 -1.15 8.28 13.79
CA PRO A 64 0.06 8.70 13.09
C PRO A 64 0.60 7.56 12.23
N SER A 65 1.29 7.91 11.13
CA SER A 65 1.93 6.89 10.29
C SER A 65 3.12 6.23 10.99
N ALA A 66 3.73 6.89 11.96
CA ALA A 66 4.74 6.36 12.88
C ALA A 66 4.86 7.33 14.06
N CYS A 67 5.26 6.82 15.23
CA CYS A 67 5.75 7.68 16.31
C CYS A 67 7.28 7.67 16.27
N ILE A 68 7.87 8.78 15.85
CA ILE A 68 9.32 8.95 15.70
C ILE A 68 9.82 9.78 16.86
N ASN A 69 10.85 9.30 17.56
CA ASN A 69 11.54 10.09 18.57
C ASN A 69 12.74 10.83 17.94
N PRO A 70 12.71 12.16 17.80
CA PRO A 70 13.80 12.89 17.17
C PRO A 70 15.11 12.87 17.99
N ALA A 71 15.03 12.60 19.30
CA ALA A 71 16.19 12.49 20.18
C ALA A 71 16.96 11.17 19.99
N THR A 72 16.36 10.17 19.34
CA THR A 72 17.03 8.90 19.05
C THR A 72 17.97 9.07 17.86
N SER A 73 19.24 9.33 18.13
CA SER A 73 20.31 9.34 17.13
C SER A 73 20.93 7.95 16.99
N GLY A 74 20.79 7.31 15.83
CA GLY A 74 21.54 6.09 15.49
C GLY A 74 20.83 4.74 15.63
N ALA A 75 19.54 4.69 15.97
CA ALA A 75 18.77 3.43 15.97
C ALA A 75 18.14 3.16 14.59
N GLY A 76 18.35 1.97 14.03
CA GLY A 76 17.86 1.61 12.69
C GLY A 76 16.33 1.72 12.53
N ASN A 77 15.57 1.35 13.57
CA ASN A 77 14.12 1.42 13.59
C ASN A 77 13.60 2.45 14.60
N ASN A 78 13.53 3.71 14.18
CA ASN A 78 12.91 4.82 14.90
C ASN A 78 11.48 5.14 14.38
N GLY A 79 10.90 4.23 13.57
CA GLY A 79 9.59 4.39 12.93
C GLY A 79 8.59 3.38 13.48
N SER A 80 8.42 3.37 14.81
CA SER A 80 8.10 2.18 15.60
C SER A 80 6.85 1.39 15.18
N TRP A 81 5.72 2.03 14.86
CA TRP A 81 4.51 1.32 14.47
C TRP A 81 3.62 2.19 13.57
N GLY A 82 3.27 1.62 12.42
CA GLY A 82 2.35 2.16 11.43
C GLY A 82 0.88 2.17 11.87
N VAL A 83 0.03 2.72 11.00
CA VAL A 83 -1.43 2.71 11.17
C VAL A 83 -1.95 1.27 11.33
N HIS A 84 -1.44 0.32 10.55
CA HIS A 84 -1.82 -1.10 10.61
C HIS A 84 -1.71 -1.67 12.04
N GLY A 85 -0.61 -1.40 12.74
CA GLY A 85 -0.42 -1.82 14.13
C GLY A 85 -1.33 -1.11 15.12
N ARG A 86 -1.64 0.16 14.87
CA ARG A 86 -2.49 0.98 15.73
C ARG A 86 -3.96 0.62 15.64
N ILE A 87 -4.39 0.08 14.50
CA ILE A 87 -5.79 -0.27 14.26
C ILE A 87 -6.12 -1.74 14.54
N LEU A 88 -5.16 -2.56 14.96
CA LEU A 88 -5.38 -3.98 15.28
C LEU A 88 -6.56 -4.24 16.23
N PRO A 89 -6.78 -3.48 17.32
CA PRO A 89 -7.92 -3.71 18.20
C PRO A 89 -9.28 -3.57 17.50
N TYR A 90 -9.33 -2.79 16.42
CA TYR A 90 -10.54 -2.52 15.65
C TYR A 90 -10.67 -3.41 14.41
N LEU A 91 -9.82 -4.44 14.30
CA LEU A 91 -9.82 -5.46 13.25
C LEU A 91 -9.91 -6.88 13.84
N GLU A 92 -10.52 -7.03 15.02
CA GLU A 92 -10.59 -8.30 15.75
C GLU A 92 -9.20 -8.90 16.08
N GLN A 93 -8.15 -8.07 16.12
CA GLN A 93 -6.78 -8.45 16.48
C GLN A 93 -6.39 -7.97 17.89
N GLY A 94 -7.36 -7.88 18.81
CA GLY A 94 -7.14 -7.43 20.20
C GLY A 94 -6.14 -8.30 20.99
N ASN A 95 -6.17 -9.63 20.77
CA ASN A 95 -5.23 -10.55 21.40
C ASN A 95 -3.77 -10.30 20.97
N LEU A 96 -3.57 -10.03 19.68
CA LEU A 96 -2.24 -9.68 19.15
C LEU A 96 -1.80 -8.32 19.71
N TYR A 97 -2.68 -7.33 19.70
CA TYR A 97 -2.38 -6.00 20.21
C TYR A 97 -1.94 -6.02 21.68
N ALA A 98 -2.53 -6.87 22.51
CA ALA A 98 -2.15 -7.03 23.92
C ALA A 98 -0.75 -7.63 24.13
N GLN A 99 -0.14 -8.22 23.10
CA GLN A 99 1.19 -8.84 23.15
C GLN A 99 2.30 -7.95 22.58
N VAL A 100 1.97 -6.74 22.11
CA VAL A 100 2.92 -5.80 21.54
C VAL A 100 2.92 -4.49 22.32
N ASP A 101 4.08 -3.85 22.38
CA ASP A 101 4.25 -2.52 22.94
C ASP A 101 4.52 -1.52 21.81
N LEU A 102 3.56 -0.63 21.56
CA LEU A 102 3.70 0.39 20.50
C LEU A 102 4.73 1.48 20.82
N SER A 103 5.26 1.54 22.04
CA SER A 103 6.34 2.44 22.44
C SER A 103 7.72 1.91 22.06
N LEU A 104 7.82 0.61 21.81
CA LEU A 104 9.04 -0.08 21.39
C LEU A 104 9.01 -0.32 19.87
N ALA A 105 10.19 -0.46 19.27
CA ALA A 105 10.32 -0.78 17.86
C ALA A 105 9.69 -2.16 17.56
N TRP A 106 8.98 -2.28 16.44
CA TRP A 106 8.28 -3.51 16.06
C TRP A 106 9.25 -4.68 15.79
N ASP A 107 10.46 -4.38 15.32
CA ASP A 107 11.44 -5.36 14.81
C ASP A 107 12.15 -6.14 15.92
N GLY A 108 11.97 -5.75 17.18
CA GLY A 108 12.40 -6.51 18.36
C GLY A 108 11.30 -7.35 19.01
N GLN A 109 10.07 -7.35 18.47
CA GLN A 109 8.92 -7.97 19.13
C GLN A 109 8.52 -9.26 18.44
N MET A 110 8.94 -10.41 19.00
CA MET A 110 8.69 -11.73 18.38
C MET A 110 7.23 -12.20 18.45
N SER A 111 6.34 -11.48 19.14
CA SER A 111 4.90 -11.80 19.17
C SER A 111 4.21 -11.64 17.81
N ILE A 112 4.81 -10.91 16.87
CA ILE A 112 4.28 -10.75 15.49
C ILE A 112 4.90 -11.71 14.47
N ASP A 113 5.82 -12.58 14.90
CA ASP A 113 6.53 -13.51 14.01
C ASP A 113 5.57 -14.47 13.30
N GLY A 114 5.63 -14.51 11.96
CA GLY A 114 4.84 -15.41 11.13
C GLY A 114 3.35 -15.11 11.10
N LEU A 115 2.89 -13.96 11.63
CA LEU A 115 1.47 -13.62 11.67
C LEU A 115 0.98 -12.97 10.36
N LYS A 116 -0.05 -13.57 9.77
CA LYS A 116 -0.81 -13.01 8.65
C LYS A 116 -2.10 -12.39 9.16
N ILE A 117 -2.34 -11.13 8.83
CA ILE A 117 -3.62 -10.46 9.08
C ILE A 117 -4.38 -10.43 7.75
N PRO A 118 -5.47 -11.22 7.58
CA PRO A 118 -6.14 -11.34 6.28
C PRO A 118 -6.64 -10.01 5.70
N ALA A 119 -7.04 -9.08 6.57
CA ALA A 119 -7.52 -7.76 6.16
C ALA A 119 -6.42 -6.88 5.50
N PHE A 120 -5.14 -7.23 5.65
CA PHE A 120 -4.03 -6.48 5.05
C PHE A 120 -3.63 -6.99 3.65
N ALA A 121 -4.23 -8.10 3.20
CA ALA A 121 -3.87 -8.75 1.95
C ALA A 121 -5.05 -8.80 0.97
N CYS A 122 -4.83 -8.28 -0.24
CA CYS A 122 -5.73 -8.43 -1.37
C CYS A 122 -5.51 -9.82 -1.97
N PRO A 123 -6.54 -10.67 -2.06
CA PRO A 123 -6.42 -12.01 -2.65
C PRO A 123 -6.02 -12.04 -4.13
N SER A 124 -6.05 -10.89 -4.83
CA SER A 124 -5.57 -10.78 -6.22
C SER A 124 -4.06 -10.55 -6.31
N ASP A 125 -3.37 -10.20 -5.22
CA ASP A 125 -1.91 -10.09 -5.22
C ASP A 125 -1.27 -11.47 -5.00
N PRO A 126 -0.55 -12.02 -6.01
CA PRO A 126 0.02 -13.36 -5.94
C PRO A 126 1.18 -13.49 -4.94
N ARG A 127 1.74 -12.37 -4.46
CA ARG A 127 2.85 -12.35 -3.50
C ARG A 127 2.40 -11.93 -2.11
N SER A 128 1.10 -11.75 -1.87
CA SER A 128 0.54 -11.41 -0.56
C SER A 128 0.73 -12.52 0.51
N ASP A 129 1.03 -13.74 0.07
CA ASP A 129 1.34 -14.91 0.90
C ASP A 129 2.84 -15.19 1.04
N GLU A 130 3.70 -14.38 0.45
CA GLU A 130 5.15 -14.59 0.48
C GLU A 130 5.77 -13.95 1.74
N ILE A 131 6.21 -14.80 2.67
CA ILE A 131 6.85 -14.38 3.93
C ILE A 131 8.19 -13.72 3.65
N ARG A 132 8.42 -12.56 4.29
CA ARG A 132 9.73 -11.95 4.37
C ARG A 132 10.48 -12.40 5.62
N ASN A 133 11.70 -12.89 5.43
CA ASN A 133 12.66 -13.14 6.50
C ASN A 133 13.76 -12.05 6.47
N ALA A 134 13.81 -11.23 7.52
CA ALA A 134 14.75 -10.11 7.63
C ALA A 134 16.13 -10.52 8.16
N GLY A 135 16.30 -11.76 8.63
CA GLY A 135 17.51 -12.30 9.24
C GLY A 135 17.31 -12.74 10.69
N PRO A 136 18.35 -13.31 11.31
CA PRO A 136 18.27 -13.84 12.67
C PRO A 136 17.87 -12.79 13.71
N GLY A 137 16.96 -13.16 14.62
CA GLY A 137 16.52 -12.31 15.73
C GLY A 137 15.48 -11.23 15.36
N LEU A 138 14.98 -11.25 14.11
CA LEU A 138 13.90 -10.38 13.64
C LEU A 138 12.66 -11.22 13.29
N PRO A 139 11.44 -10.70 13.48
CA PRO A 139 10.23 -11.42 13.11
C PRO A 139 10.14 -11.60 11.59
N THR A 140 9.67 -12.75 11.17
CA THR A 140 9.21 -13.00 9.81
C THR A 140 7.82 -12.39 9.63
N LEU A 141 7.59 -11.74 8.48
CA LEU A 141 6.37 -10.95 8.27
C LEU A 141 5.72 -11.27 6.93
N TYR A 142 4.39 -11.23 6.92
CA TYR A 142 3.62 -11.16 5.68
C TYR A 142 3.53 -9.70 5.19
N PRO A 143 3.45 -9.49 3.88
CA PRO A 143 3.28 -8.16 3.31
C PRO A 143 1.90 -7.57 3.60
N THR A 144 1.78 -6.26 3.38
CA THR A 144 0.50 -5.58 3.18
C THR A 144 0.35 -5.22 1.71
N THR A 145 -0.88 -5.19 1.22
CA THR A 145 -1.22 -4.72 -0.13
C THR A 145 -2.17 -3.52 -0.09
N TYR A 146 -2.25 -2.86 1.07
CA TYR A 146 -3.00 -1.63 1.26
C TYR A 146 -2.08 -0.60 1.90
N GLY A 147 -1.80 0.48 1.16
CA GLY A 147 -1.00 1.60 1.63
C GLY A 147 -1.90 2.73 2.11
N PHE A 148 -1.48 3.45 3.14
CA PHE A 148 -2.13 4.68 3.59
C PHE A 148 -1.63 5.90 2.80
N ASN A 149 -2.44 6.96 2.69
CA ASN A 149 -2.11 8.13 1.89
C ASN A 149 -1.09 9.05 2.60
N PHE A 150 0.12 9.18 2.03
CA PHE A 150 1.19 10.06 2.52
C PHE A 150 1.31 11.39 1.73
N GLY A 151 0.39 11.63 0.81
CA GLY A 151 0.28 12.89 0.08
C GLY A 151 0.93 12.87 -1.29
N SER A 152 1.21 14.07 -1.80
CA SER A 152 1.57 14.25 -3.21
C SER A 152 3.04 13.97 -3.53
N TRP A 153 3.97 14.32 -2.63
CA TRP A 153 5.40 14.21 -2.89
C TRP A 153 6.27 14.31 -1.63
N PHE A 154 6.16 15.43 -0.91
CA PHE A 154 6.84 15.66 0.37
C PHE A 154 6.12 14.92 1.49
N VAL A 155 6.84 14.08 2.23
CA VAL A 155 6.28 13.21 3.27
C VAL A 155 6.51 13.77 4.66
N PHE A 156 7.76 14.06 5.01
CA PHE A 156 8.13 14.44 6.37
C PHE A 156 9.51 15.08 6.45
N ASN A 157 9.68 16.05 7.33
CA ASN A 157 11.00 16.57 7.70
C ASN A 157 11.25 16.29 9.19
N PRO A 158 12.17 15.35 9.53
CA PRO A 158 12.41 15.00 10.92
C PRO A 158 13.07 16.13 11.72
N ALA A 159 13.82 17.03 11.09
CA ALA A 159 14.50 18.13 11.77
C ALA A 159 13.52 19.21 12.25
N THR A 160 12.41 19.43 11.54
CA THR A 160 11.40 20.44 11.87
C THR A 160 10.10 19.86 12.41
N GLY A 161 9.90 18.54 12.28
CA GLY A 161 8.63 17.88 12.56
C GLY A 161 7.52 18.20 11.55
N LYS A 162 7.83 18.89 10.45
CA LYS A 162 6.83 19.26 9.43
C LYS A 162 6.40 18.03 8.62
N GLY A 163 5.11 17.74 8.62
CA GLY A 163 4.48 16.72 7.78
C GLY A 163 4.16 17.20 6.37
N GLY A 164 4.00 16.22 5.47
CA GLY A 164 3.49 16.36 4.10
C GLY A 164 2.05 16.83 4.05
N ASP A 165 1.42 16.79 2.88
CA ASP A 165 0.03 17.21 2.61
C ASP A 165 -1.00 16.06 2.64
N GLY A 166 -0.54 14.81 2.81
CA GLY A 166 -1.39 13.62 2.88
C GLY A 166 -2.25 13.48 4.13
N THR A 167 -3.03 12.40 4.15
CA THR A 167 -3.88 11.99 5.28
C THR A 167 -3.05 11.50 6.47
N PHE A 168 -1.89 10.88 6.20
CA PHE A 168 -1.02 10.31 7.21
C PHE A 168 0.42 10.77 7.02
N TYR A 169 1.10 11.04 8.13
CA TYR A 169 2.53 11.27 8.19
C TYR A 169 3.03 11.01 9.62
N PRO A 170 4.36 10.94 9.83
CA PRO A 170 4.91 10.65 11.16
C PRO A 170 4.54 11.70 12.19
N ASN A 171 4.26 11.27 13.43
CA ASN A 171 3.88 12.10 14.57
C ASN A 171 2.59 12.93 14.38
N ALA A 172 1.83 12.69 13.31
CA ALA A 172 0.57 13.37 13.05
C ALA A 172 -0.48 13.12 14.15
N LYS A 173 -1.28 14.14 14.45
CA LYS A 173 -2.49 14.05 15.28
C LYS A 173 -3.63 14.79 14.57
N LEU A 174 -3.89 14.39 13.33
CA LEU A 174 -4.89 15.05 12.48
C LEU A 174 -6.30 14.67 12.94
N LYS A 175 -7.22 15.63 12.92
CA LYS A 175 -8.65 15.40 13.12
C LYS A 175 -9.37 15.40 11.77
N PHE A 176 -10.59 14.86 11.68
CA PHE A 176 -11.41 14.98 10.48
C PHE A 176 -11.64 16.44 10.03
N ALA A 177 -11.58 17.40 10.95
CA ALA A 177 -11.64 18.82 10.63
C ALA A 177 -10.41 19.35 9.84
N ALA A 178 -9.32 18.58 9.73
CA ALA A 178 -8.14 18.97 8.96
C ALA A 178 -8.30 18.74 7.45
N PHE A 179 -9.40 18.11 7.02
CA PHE A 179 -9.70 17.79 5.62
C PHE A 179 -10.59 18.86 5.01
N TYR A 180 -10.00 20.01 4.67
CA TYR A 180 -10.74 21.16 4.13
C TYR A 180 -11.32 20.91 2.74
N ASP A 181 -10.74 19.94 2.02
CA ASP A 181 -11.20 19.55 0.67
C ASP A 181 -12.39 18.58 0.72
N GLY A 182 -12.76 18.15 1.93
CA GLY A 182 -13.86 17.24 2.20
C GLY A 182 -13.38 15.79 2.35
N THR A 183 -13.89 15.10 3.38
CA THR A 183 -13.52 13.71 3.68
C THR A 183 -13.91 12.73 2.57
N SER A 184 -14.91 13.06 1.76
CA SER A 184 -15.35 12.28 0.59
C SER A 184 -14.52 12.52 -0.67
N TYR A 185 -13.55 13.45 -0.62
CA TYR A 185 -12.67 13.82 -1.74
C TYR A 185 -11.19 13.65 -1.39
N THR A 186 -10.87 13.15 -0.20
CA THR A 186 -9.48 12.84 0.18
C THR A 186 -9.30 11.34 0.34
N LEU A 187 -8.25 10.78 -0.25
CA LEU A 187 -7.88 9.37 -0.13
C LEU A 187 -7.37 9.08 1.28
N MET A 188 -7.82 7.98 1.86
CA MET A 188 -7.33 7.43 3.11
C MET A 188 -6.31 6.32 2.86
N ALA A 189 -6.70 5.32 2.07
CA ALA A 189 -5.89 4.15 1.77
C ALA A 189 -6.14 3.68 0.33
N SER A 190 -5.16 3.02 -0.28
CA SER A 190 -5.27 2.48 -1.63
C SER A 190 -4.54 1.16 -1.77
N GLU A 191 -4.91 0.37 -2.76
CA GLU A 191 -4.15 -0.83 -3.14
C GLU A 191 -2.70 -0.47 -3.51
N VAL A 192 -1.78 -1.29 -3.03
CA VAL A 192 -0.35 -1.34 -3.39
C VAL A 192 0.04 -2.80 -3.60
N LYS A 193 1.18 -3.05 -4.26
CA LYS A 193 1.65 -4.41 -4.51
C LYS A 193 2.70 -4.85 -3.49
N ALA A 194 2.56 -6.07 -3.00
CA ALA A 194 3.59 -6.71 -2.18
C ALA A 194 4.91 -6.84 -2.99
N TRP A 195 6.04 -6.74 -2.29
CA TRP A 195 7.38 -6.91 -2.86
C TRP A 195 7.72 -5.99 -4.03
N THR A 196 7.19 -4.77 -4.01
CA THR A 196 7.49 -3.76 -5.03
C THR A 196 8.95 -3.33 -4.93
N PRO A 197 9.73 -3.33 -6.02
CA PRO A 197 11.10 -2.84 -5.99
C PRO A 197 11.12 -1.33 -5.87
N TYR A 198 12.13 -0.81 -5.19
CA TYR A 198 12.25 0.60 -4.93
C TYR A 198 13.70 1.01 -4.71
N ARG A 199 13.95 2.29 -4.97
CA ARG A 199 15.23 2.95 -4.70
C ARG A 199 15.08 3.84 -3.47
N ARG A 200 16.07 3.86 -2.59
CA ARG A 200 16.01 4.65 -1.35
C ARG A 200 17.34 5.26 -0.92
N ASN A 201 17.29 6.14 0.09
CA ASN A 201 18.45 6.76 0.73
C ASN A 201 19.37 7.45 -0.29
N GLY A 202 18.82 8.46 -0.97
CA GLY A 202 19.50 9.27 -1.97
C GLY A 202 18.53 10.28 -2.59
N GLY A 203 19.05 11.40 -3.09
CA GLY A 203 18.25 12.44 -3.71
C GLY A 203 17.14 13.01 -2.81
N PRO A 204 16.02 13.51 -3.39
CA PRO A 204 15.87 13.74 -4.83
C PRO A 204 16.80 14.88 -5.28
N PRO A 205 17.21 14.94 -6.56
CA PRO A 205 17.99 16.06 -7.10
C PRO A 205 17.21 17.38 -7.14
N SER A 206 15.88 17.31 -7.02
CA SER A 206 14.96 18.44 -6.98
C SER A 206 13.82 18.17 -6.00
N THR A 207 13.33 19.22 -5.33
CA THR A 207 12.12 19.15 -4.49
C THR A 207 10.84 19.44 -5.27
N THR A 208 10.95 19.83 -6.55
CA THR A 208 9.80 19.94 -7.45
C THR A 208 9.19 18.57 -7.70
N ILE A 209 7.87 18.47 -7.58
CA ILE A 209 7.13 17.24 -7.87
C ILE A 209 7.26 16.89 -9.38
N PRO A 210 7.71 15.68 -9.75
CA PRO A 210 7.90 15.30 -11.16
C PRO A 210 6.57 15.31 -11.89
N GLN A 211 6.49 15.80 -13.13
CA GLN A 211 5.26 15.87 -13.93
C GLN A 211 5.11 14.70 -14.90
N THR A 212 6.20 14.01 -15.22
CA THR A 212 6.23 12.93 -16.21
C THR A 212 6.88 11.67 -15.64
N ILE A 213 6.61 10.52 -16.30
CA ILE A 213 7.27 9.25 -15.96
C ILE A 213 8.80 9.37 -16.08
N ALA A 214 9.31 10.05 -17.12
CA ALA A 214 10.75 10.21 -17.32
C ALA A 214 11.42 11.03 -16.20
N GLU A 215 10.74 12.07 -15.69
CA GLU A 215 11.22 12.83 -14.53
C GLU A 215 11.20 11.97 -13.27
N ALA A 216 10.13 11.21 -13.05
CA ALA A 216 10.01 10.28 -11.92
C ALA A 216 11.13 9.23 -11.95
N GLU A 217 11.45 8.66 -13.10
CA GLU A 217 12.53 7.68 -13.27
C GLU A 217 13.92 8.27 -12.99
N THR A 218 14.15 9.52 -13.41
CA THR A 218 15.38 10.25 -13.08
C THR A 218 15.53 10.39 -11.55
N ILE A 219 14.43 10.65 -10.85
CA ILE A 219 14.42 10.74 -9.39
C ILE A 219 14.62 9.35 -8.76
N ILE A 220 13.94 8.31 -9.24
CA ILE A 220 14.10 6.93 -8.76
C ILE A 220 15.58 6.50 -8.89
N ALA A 221 16.22 6.80 -10.01
CA ALA A 221 17.63 6.49 -10.26
C ALA A 221 18.58 7.20 -9.28
N SER A 222 18.16 8.31 -8.65
CA SER A 222 18.97 9.03 -7.66
C SER A 222 19.05 8.35 -6.28
N GLY A 223 18.23 7.32 -6.04
CA GLY A 223 18.27 6.58 -4.77
C GLY A 223 19.55 5.74 -4.65
N GLY A 224 20.30 5.94 -3.57
CA GLY A 224 21.60 5.31 -3.35
C GLY A 224 21.53 3.80 -3.09
N GLN A 225 20.35 3.25 -2.78
CA GLN A 225 20.17 1.83 -2.47
C GLN A 225 18.98 1.25 -3.22
N PHE A 226 19.18 0.11 -3.86
CA PHE A 226 18.09 -0.72 -4.38
C PHE A 226 17.57 -1.68 -3.31
N LYS A 227 16.25 -1.90 -3.29
CA LYS A 227 15.56 -2.89 -2.48
C LYS A 227 14.40 -3.48 -3.27
N ASN A 228 14.11 -4.76 -3.06
CA ASN A 228 12.97 -5.47 -3.65
C ASN A 228 11.93 -5.88 -2.58
N THR A 229 11.84 -5.11 -1.50
CA THR A 229 11.08 -5.45 -0.29
C THR A 229 9.96 -4.45 0.01
N GLY A 230 9.49 -3.65 -0.95
CA GLY A 230 8.41 -2.70 -0.73
C GLY A 230 7.15 -3.39 -0.19
N HIS A 231 6.49 -2.76 0.77
CA HIS A 231 5.25 -3.27 1.40
C HIS A 231 5.32 -4.65 2.08
N THR A 232 6.51 -5.15 2.39
CA THR A 232 6.70 -6.46 3.06
C THR A 232 6.71 -6.43 4.58
N GLU A 233 6.55 -5.25 5.19
CA GLU A 233 6.62 -5.05 6.64
C GLU A 233 5.37 -4.29 7.08
N TRP A 234 4.26 -4.98 7.29
CA TRP A 234 3.00 -4.35 7.71
C TRP A 234 3.12 -3.48 8.99
N PRO A 235 4.00 -3.79 9.99
CA PRO A 235 4.15 -2.95 11.18
C PRO A 235 4.93 -1.66 10.93
N ASP A 236 5.82 -1.63 9.93
CA ASP A 236 6.68 -0.48 9.66
C ASP A 236 5.83 0.70 9.20
N GLY A 237 6.04 1.87 9.81
CA GLY A 237 5.26 3.08 9.57
C GLY A 237 5.79 4.01 8.47
N ARG A 238 6.89 3.63 7.81
CA ARG A 238 7.52 4.42 6.75
C ARG A 238 6.80 4.24 5.43
N VAL A 239 6.77 5.28 4.60
CA VAL A 239 5.95 5.35 3.38
C VAL A 239 6.16 4.18 2.43
N HIS A 240 7.39 3.67 2.30
CA HIS A 240 7.74 2.59 1.38
C HIS A 240 7.31 1.18 1.83
N HIS A 241 6.93 1.01 3.10
CA HIS A 241 6.31 -0.22 3.60
C HIS A 241 4.82 -0.02 3.86
N HIS A 242 4.44 1.19 4.27
CA HIS A 242 3.14 1.46 4.88
C HIS A 242 2.16 2.23 3.99
N GLY A 243 2.68 2.96 3.02
CA GLY A 243 1.98 4.08 2.40
C GLY A 243 1.82 3.95 0.89
N PHE A 244 1.23 4.98 0.33
CA PHE A 244 1.37 5.36 -1.07
C PHE A 244 1.39 6.89 -1.14
N THR A 245 1.89 7.42 -2.25
CA THR A 245 1.80 8.82 -2.61
C THR A 245 1.01 8.97 -3.90
N THR A 246 0.46 10.16 -4.12
CA THR A 246 -0.23 10.50 -5.37
C THR A 246 0.70 11.15 -6.38
N THR A 247 2.02 10.99 -6.21
CA THR A 247 3.05 11.57 -7.09
C THR A 247 2.82 11.20 -8.54
N MET A 248 2.48 9.94 -8.81
CA MET A 248 2.14 9.42 -10.13
C MET A 248 0.76 8.75 -10.10
N GLN A 249 0.12 8.65 -11.26
CA GLN A 249 -1.16 7.95 -11.45
C GLN A 249 -1.11 6.51 -10.91
N PRO A 250 -2.27 5.91 -10.58
CA PRO A 250 -2.33 4.50 -10.25
C PRO A 250 -1.71 3.63 -11.35
N ASN A 251 -1.04 2.54 -10.95
CA ASN A 251 -0.34 1.61 -11.86
C ASN A 251 0.74 2.25 -12.76
N ALA A 252 1.19 3.48 -12.50
CA ALA A 252 2.22 4.14 -13.30
C ALA A 252 3.49 3.28 -13.45
N LYS A 253 3.95 3.07 -14.69
CA LYS A 253 5.11 2.24 -15.02
C LYS A 253 6.40 3.07 -14.94
N THR A 254 6.94 3.14 -13.74
CA THR A 254 8.22 3.78 -13.43
C THR A 254 9.30 2.72 -13.32
N HIS A 255 10.36 2.84 -14.11
CA HIS A 255 11.38 1.78 -14.22
C HIS A 255 12.55 2.00 -13.25
N CYS A 256 13.18 0.90 -12.83
CA CYS A 256 14.51 0.92 -12.22
C CYS A 256 15.25 -0.39 -12.48
N SER A 257 16.57 -0.39 -12.24
CA SER A 257 17.41 -1.57 -12.38
C SER A 257 18.15 -1.83 -11.07
N ASP A 258 18.47 -3.09 -10.79
CA ASP A 258 19.46 -3.45 -9.74
C ASP A 258 20.86 -3.72 -10.32
N GLY A 259 21.04 -3.48 -11.63
CA GLY A 259 22.26 -3.79 -12.40
C GLY A 259 22.21 -5.16 -13.09
N SER A 260 21.33 -6.07 -12.66
CA SER A 260 21.11 -7.39 -13.26
C SER A 260 19.73 -7.54 -13.90
N THR A 261 18.71 -6.96 -13.26
CA THR A 261 17.30 -7.07 -13.63
C THR A 261 16.72 -5.67 -13.80
N ASN A 262 15.97 -5.48 -14.88
CA ASN A 262 15.18 -4.27 -15.10
C ASN A 262 13.75 -4.52 -14.64
N TYR A 263 13.26 -3.65 -13.76
CA TYR A 263 11.92 -3.70 -13.19
C TYR A 263 11.04 -2.65 -13.87
N LEU A 264 9.82 -3.04 -14.24
CA LEU A 264 8.85 -2.17 -14.93
C LEU A 264 8.01 -1.29 -13.99
N GLU A 265 8.04 -1.62 -12.71
CA GLU A 265 7.30 -0.95 -11.65
C GLU A 265 8.26 -0.75 -10.50
N CYS A 266 8.60 0.49 -10.20
CA CYS A 266 9.58 0.82 -9.19
C CYS A 266 9.24 2.12 -8.48
N ASP A 267 9.40 2.09 -7.17
CA ASP A 267 9.10 3.21 -6.30
C ASP A 267 10.37 3.91 -5.80
N PHE A 268 10.20 5.03 -5.11
CA PHE A 268 11.30 5.81 -4.56
C PHE A 268 10.99 6.35 -3.16
N ASN A 269 11.97 6.29 -2.27
CA ASN A 269 11.92 6.96 -0.98
C ASN A 269 13.27 7.62 -0.68
N SER A 270 13.33 8.95 -0.77
CA SER A 270 14.59 9.68 -0.67
C SER A 270 15.32 9.42 0.65
N ASN A 271 14.58 9.38 1.76
CA ASN A 271 15.10 9.18 3.10
C ASN A 271 14.08 8.46 3.96
N GLN A 272 14.52 7.40 4.65
CA GLN A 272 13.67 6.74 5.63
C GLN A 272 13.33 7.68 6.78
N GLU A 273 12.03 7.86 7.00
CA GLU A 273 11.45 8.80 7.95
C GLU A 273 12.02 8.54 9.35
N GLY A 274 12.70 9.55 9.89
CA GLY A 274 13.23 9.55 11.26
C GLY A 274 14.30 8.51 11.58
N ARG A 275 14.84 7.77 10.60
CA ARG A 275 15.86 6.73 10.84
C ARG A 275 17.03 7.19 11.72
N ASN A 276 17.43 8.45 11.64
CA ASN A 276 18.54 9.01 12.42
C ASN A 276 18.10 10.17 13.35
N GLY A 277 16.84 10.17 13.79
CA GLY A 277 16.28 11.26 14.60
C GLY A 277 16.29 12.60 13.84
N LEU A 278 16.69 13.69 14.51
CA LEU A 278 16.80 15.03 13.92
C LEU A 278 17.84 15.14 12.77
N SER A 279 18.78 14.20 12.66
CA SER A 279 19.87 14.26 11.67
C SER A 279 19.47 13.74 10.27
N GLY A 280 18.19 13.43 10.05
CA GLY A 280 17.68 12.96 8.76
C GLY A 280 17.33 14.10 7.79
N SER A 281 17.58 13.88 6.50
CA SER A 281 17.07 14.76 5.44
C SER A 281 15.55 14.61 5.27
N PRO A 282 14.87 15.64 4.74
CA PRO A 282 13.47 15.54 4.34
C PRO A 282 13.19 14.31 3.46
N THR A 283 12.07 13.67 3.72
CA THR A 283 11.56 12.54 2.95
C THR A 283 10.66 13.05 1.83
N TYR A 284 10.98 12.63 0.60
CA TYR A 284 10.18 12.77 -0.60
C TYR A 284 10.03 11.37 -1.21
N ALA A 285 8.84 11.03 -1.70
CA ALA A 285 8.57 9.66 -2.10
C ALA A 285 7.68 9.54 -3.34
N ILE A 286 8.00 8.56 -4.18
CA ILE A 286 7.16 8.08 -5.27
C ILE A 286 6.76 6.66 -4.89
N ILE A 287 5.71 6.50 -4.08
CA ILE A 287 5.19 5.17 -3.73
C ILE A 287 3.87 5.01 -4.46
N THR A 288 3.87 4.27 -5.54
CA THR A 288 2.74 4.30 -6.48
C THR A 288 1.62 3.39 -5.99
N SER A 289 0.37 3.86 -6.01
CA SER A 289 -0.77 2.95 -5.83
C SER A 289 -0.82 1.95 -6.99
N ARG A 290 -0.88 0.66 -6.69
CA ARG A 290 -0.79 -0.42 -7.68
C ARG A 290 -1.74 -1.55 -7.33
N SER A 291 -2.31 -2.17 -8.35
CA SER A 291 -3.21 -3.33 -8.19
C SER A 291 -2.98 -4.37 -9.27
N PHE A 292 -3.42 -5.59 -8.99
CA PHE A 292 -3.52 -6.66 -10.00
C PHE A 292 -4.88 -6.66 -10.71
N HIS A 293 -5.81 -5.81 -10.28
CA HIS A 293 -7.02 -5.54 -11.02
C HIS A 293 -6.70 -4.73 -12.28
N THR A 294 -7.03 -5.28 -13.45
CA THR A 294 -6.73 -4.63 -14.73
C THR A 294 -7.32 -3.21 -14.82
N GLY A 295 -6.47 -2.23 -15.12
CA GLY A 295 -6.89 -0.86 -15.43
C GLY A 295 -7.27 0.01 -14.23
N THR A 296 -7.24 -0.52 -13.01
CA THR A 296 -7.85 0.14 -11.86
C THR A 296 -7.14 -0.17 -10.56
N VAL A 297 -7.30 0.71 -9.57
CA VAL A 297 -7.02 0.43 -8.15
C VAL A 297 -8.30 0.64 -7.34
N ASN A 298 -8.47 -0.11 -6.25
CA ASN A 298 -9.49 0.25 -5.25
C ASN A 298 -8.86 1.17 -4.20
N SER A 299 -9.62 2.18 -3.76
CA SER A 299 -9.17 3.13 -2.75
C SER A 299 -10.29 3.50 -1.79
N ALA A 300 -9.96 3.59 -0.51
CA ALA A 300 -10.81 4.15 0.52
C ALA A 300 -10.61 5.66 0.63
N LEU A 301 -11.71 6.39 0.81
CA LEU A 301 -11.72 7.82 1.10
C LEU A 301 -11.79 8.04 2.62
N VAL A 302 -11.51 9.27 3.06
CA VAL A 302 -11.48 9.63 4.48
C VAL A 302 -12.86 9.49 5.14
N ASP A 303 -13.95 9.63 4.38
CA ASP A 303 -15.32 9.34 4.85
C ASP A 303 -15.64 7.84 5.01
N GLY A 304 -14.69 6.97 4.67
CA GLY A 304 -14.82 5.52 4.74
C GLY A 304 -15.55 4.89 3.55
N SER A 305 -15.95 5.64 2.53
CA SER A 305 -16.42 5.08 1.26
C SER A 305 -15.25 4.46 0.48
N VAL A 306 -15.54 3.48 -0.38
CA VAL A 306 -14.52 2.80 -1.21
C VAL A 306 -14.91 2.92 -2.67
N ARG A 307 -14.00 3.47 -3.48
CA ARG A 307 -14.15 3.69 -4.91
C ARG A 307 -13.15 2.86 -5.69
N THR A 308 -13.53 2.48 -6.91
CA THR A 308 -12.61 1.90 -7.88
C THR A 308 -12.18 3.03 -8.80
N ILE A 309 -10.89 3.31 -8.86
CA ILE A 309 -10.30 4.45 -9.58
C ILE A 309 -9.53 3.91 -10.78
N SER A 310 -9.75 4.51 -11.94
CA SER A 310 -9.07 4.16 -13.20
C SER A 310 -7.60 4.58 -13.15
N GLU A 311 -6.71 3.77 -13.72
CA GLU A 311 -5.30 4.15 -13.93
C GLU A 311 -5.13 5.33 -14.91
N ASN A 312 -6.18 5.61 -15.72
CA ASN A 312 -6.22 6.73 -16.67
C ASN A 312 -6.80 8.02 -16.07
N ILE A 313 -7.04 8.08 -14.75
CA ILE A 313 -7.47 9.31 -14.07
C ILE A 313 -6.48 10.44 -14.34
N ASP A 314 -6.95 11.68 -14.55
CA ASP A 314 -6.06 12.83 -14.71
C ASP A 314 -5.08 12.95 -13.52
N LEU A 315 -3.80 13.20 -13.81
CA LEU A 315 -2.76 13.23 -12.77
C LEU A 315 -2.97 14.38 -11.78
N GLY A 316 -3.51 15.53 -12.23
CA GLY A 316 -3.87 16.64 -11.37
C GLY A 316 -5.00 16.27 -10.41
N VAL A 317 -6.04 15.62 -10.92
CA VAL A 317 -7.14 15.09 -10.10
C VAL A 317 -6.63 14.07 -9.09
N TRP A 318 -5.82 13.10 -9.51
CA TRP A 318 -5.25 12.09 -8.61
C TRP A 318 -4.41 12.70 -7.49
N ARG A 319 -3.61 13.71 -7.80
CA ARG A 319 -2.84 14.45 -6.80
C ARG A 319 -3.73 15.19 -5.83
N ALA A 320 -4.76 15.86 -6.33
CA ALA A 320 -5.72 16.59 -5.52
C ALA A 320 -6.41 15.68 -4.49
N LEU A 321 -6.84 14.48 -4.94
CA LEU A 321 -7.39 13.44 -4.06
C LEU A 321 -6.41 13.00 -2.96
N GLY A 322 -5.10 13.13 -3.17
CA GLY A 322 -4.07 12.80 -2.20
C GLY A 322 -3.86 13.86 -1.12
N THR A 323 -4.35 15.09 -1.29
CA THR A 323 -4.11 16.18 -0.33
C THR A 323 -5.28 16.35 0.64
N ARG A 324 -4.98 16.83 1.85
CA ARG A 324 -6.01 17.16 2.87
C ARG A 324 -6.50 18.61 2.80
N SER A 325 -5.73 19.50 2.17
CA SER A 325 -5.97 20.94 2.24
C SER A 325 -5.42 21.70 1.02
N GLY A 326 -5.51 21.11 -0.17
CA GLY A 326 -5.17 21.74 -1.45
C GLY A 326 -6.17 22.83 -1.88
N ARG A 327 -7.39 22.83 -1.30
CA ARG A 327 -8.55 23.68 -1.64
C ARG A 327 -8.99 23.51 -3.09
N GLU A 328 -8.84 22.30 -3.60
CA GLU A 328 -9.15 21.97 -4.99
C GLU A 328 -10.62 21.54 -5.11
N VAL A 329 -11.31 22.03 -6.14
CA VAL A 329 -12.67 21.55 -6.47
C VAL A 329 -12.52 20.37 -7.43
N ILE A 330 -12.80 19.17 -6.93
CA ILE A 330 -12.67 17.93 -7.70
C ILE A 330 -14.06 17.56 -8.25
N GLY A 331 -14.13 17.26 -9.56
CA GLY A 331 -15.34 16.74 -10.21
C GLY A 331 -15.66 15.29 -9.83
N GLU A 332 -16.55 14.62 -10.57
CA GLU A 332 -16.68 13.15 -10.42
C GLU A 332 -15.44 12.43 -10.99
N PHE A 333 -15.02 11.37 -10.31
CA PHE A 333 -13.81 10.59 -10.58
C PHE A 333 -14.00 9.11 -10.20
#